data_AF-A0A9D9GMN1-F1
#
_entry.id   AF-A0A9D9GMN1-F1
#
_cell.length_a   1.000
_cell.length_b   1.000
_cell.length_c   1.000
_cell.angle_alpha   90.00
_cell.angle_beta   90.00
_cell.angle_gamma   90.00
#
_symmetry.space_group_name_H-M   'P 1'
#
loop_
_entity.id
_entity.type
_entity.pdbx_description
1 polymer ?
#
loop_
_entity_poly.entity_id
_entity_poly.type
_entity_poly.pdbx_seq_one_letter_code
_entity_poly.pdbx_strand_id
1 'polypeptide(L)'
;MCGIVGIFNVQEPSDALRRKALDMSRKIRHRGPDWSGIWCGGSAVLAHERLSIVDPKSGGQPLVSPDGKLVLAVNGEIYNHQEIRRRYAGKYDFRTGSDCEVILALYRDKGPDFLEELSGIFAFALYDAEKDEFLIARDPIGVIPLYIGFDDADGKVYVASELKALEGRCERYEPFLPGHLYWSREPGMKRWYTRDWMEFDAVRYNAASVLSVRVVLMDAVKRQLMSDVPYGVLLSGGLDSSVISAIAEKYSAMRIEDDSRTRAWWPRLHSFAVGLKGAPDLAKARLVA
;
A
#
# COMPACT_ATOMS: atom_id res chain seq x y z
N MET A 1 -6.06 -2.92 -6.63
CA MET A 1 -4.91 -2.93 -5.69
C MET A 1 -3.89 -3.90 -6.21
N CYS A 2 -2.60 -3.57 -6.21
CA CYS A 2 -1.52 -4.42 -6.74
C CYS A 2 -1.34 -5.76 -5.99
N GLY A 3 -0.44 -6.60 -6.49
CA GLY A 3 0.05 -7.80 -5.80
C GLY A 3 1.58 -7.78 -5.71
N ILE A 4 2.13 -8.17 -4.56
CA ILE A 4 3.58 -8.33 -4.38
C ILE A 4 3.92 -9.76 -4.02
N VAL A 5 5.08 -10.23 -4.48
CA VAL A 5 5.75 -11.46 -4.06
C VAL A 5 7.22 -11.16 -3.84
N GLY A 6 7.80 -11.64 -2.75
CA GLY A 6 9.23 -11.56 -2.48
C GLY A 6 9.78 -12.89 -1.99
N ILE A 7 11.03 -13.18 -2.34
CA ILE A 7 11.82 -14.29 -1.81
C ILE A 7 13.17 -13.73 -1.41
N PHE A 8 13.57 -13.91 -0.16
CA PHE A 8 14.80 -13.39 0.42
C PHE A 8 15.67 -14.50 0.99
N ASN A 9 16.87 -14.15 1.45
CA ASN A 9 17.89 -15.09 1.96
C ASN A 9 18.23 -16.20 0.95
N VAL A 10 18.32 -15.83 -0.34
CA VAL A 10 18.83 -16.76 -1.36
C VAL A 10 20.31 -16.50 -1.58
N GLN A 11 21.10 -17.51 -1.95
CA GLN A 11 22.53 -17.29 -2.23
C GLN A 11 22.71 -16.44 -3.51
N GLU A 12 22.15 -16.94 -4.62
CA GLU A 12 22.06 -16.21 -5.88
C GLU A 12 20.76 -16.66 -6.58
N PRO A 13 19.97 -15.72 -7.16
CA PRO A 13 18.73 -16.06 -7.83
C PRO A 13 18.97 -16.90 -9.09
N SER A 14 18.81 -18.22 -8.96
CA SER A 14 18.80 -19.12 -10.11
C SER A 14 17.56 -18.93 -10.99
N ASP A 15 17.62 -19.37 -12.24
CA ASP A 15 16.45 -19.44 -13.13
C ASP A 15 15.29 -20.23 -12.54
N ALA A 16 15.59 -21.27 -11.75
CA ALA A 16 14.57 -22.04 -11.05
C ALA A 16 13.85 -21.20 -9.99
N LEU A 17 14.58 -20.39 -9.23
CA LEU A 17 13.99 -19.50 -8.24
C LEU A 17 13.18 -18.37 -8.89
N ARG A 18 13.70 -17.79 -9.97
CA ARG A 18 12.97 -16.80 -10.78
C ARG A 18 11.64 -17.36 -11.29
N ARG A 19 11.65 -18.59 -11.84
CA ARG A 19 10.43 -19.29 -12.27
C ARG A 19 9.46 -19.54 -11.10
N LYS A 20 9.97 -19.96 -9.94
CA LYS A 20 9.17 -20.12 -8.71
C LYS A 20 8.46 -18.81 -8.35
N ALA A 21 9.18 -17.69 -8.31
CA ALA A 21 8.59 -16.38 -8.00
C ALA A 21 7.52 -15.94 -9.03
N LEU A 22 7.76 -16.19 -10.32
CA LEU A 22 6.78 -15.89 -11.37
C LEU A 22 5.50 -16.72 -11.23
N ASP A 23 5.60 -18.01 -10.90
CA ASP A 23 4.43 -18.85 -10.65
C ASP A 23 3.61 -18.35 -9.44
N MET A 24 4.31 -17.95 -8.37
CA MET A 24 3.69 -17.35 -7.19
C MET A 24 2.96 -16.05 -7.53
N SER A 25 3.63 -15.15 -8.27
CA SER A 25 3.08 -13.87 -8.72
C SER A 25 1.84 -14.05 -9.61
N ARG A 26 1.88 -15.02 -10.52
CA ARG A 26 0.77 -15.33 -11.42
C ARG A 26 -0.52 -15.69 -10.68
N LYS A 27 -0.44 -16.36 -9.52
CA LYS A 27 -1.62 -16.70 -8.69
C LYS A 27 -2.33 -15.47 -8.12
N ILE A 28 -1.69 -14.30 -8.11
CA ILE A 28 -2.23 -13.05 -7.59
C ILE A 28 -2.39 -11.95 -8.66
N ARG A 29 -2.25 -12.30 -9.95
CA ARG A 29 -2.37 -11.36 -11.07
C ARG A 29 -3.73 -10.67 -11.18
N HIS A 30 -4.81 -11.27 -10.65
CA HIS A 30 -6.14 -10.64 -10.60
C HIS A 30 -6.14 -9.31 -9.83
N ARG A 31 -5.14 -9.10 -8.95
CA ARG A 31 -4.95 -7.85 -8.22
C ARG A 31 -4.41 -6.73 -9.12
N GLY A 32 -3.40 -7.06 -9.93
CA GLY A 32 -2.70 -6.12 -10.80
C GLY A 32 -2.69 -6.57 -12.26
N PRO A 33 -3.78 -6.34 -13.01
CA PRO A 33 -3.93 -6.86 -14.36
C PRO A 33 -3.12 -6.09 -15.43
N ASP A 34 -2.69 -4.86 -15.15
CA ASP A 34 -2.19 -3.93 -16.18
C ASP A 34 -0.77 -4.27 -16.62
N TRP A 35 0.08 -4.69 -15.68
CA TRP A 35 1.49 -4.94 -15.96
C TRP A 35 2.12 -5.83 -14.88
N SER A 36 3.19 -6.53 -15.24
CA SER A 36 3.94 -7.40 -14.32
C SER A 36 5.43 -7.07 -14.38
N GLY A 37 6.08 -7.00 -13.22
CA GLY A 37 7.51 -6.76 -13.10
C GLY A 37 8.18 -7.75 -12.17
N ILE A 38 9.47 -7.99 -12.42
CA ILE A 38 10.30 -8.84 -11.56
C ILE A 38 11.72 -8.31 -11.53
N TRP A 39 12.31 -8.30 -10.35
CA TRP A 39 13.71 -8.03 -10.10
C TRP A 39 14.34 -9.25 -9.45
N CYS A 40 15.55 -9.61 -9.88
CA CYS A 40 16.35 -10.69 -9.33
C CYS A 40 17.79 -10.19 -9.18
N GLY A 41 18.32 -10.23 -7.97
CA GLY A 41 19.71 -9.86 -7.71
C GLY A 41 20.08 -10.01 -6.23
N GLY A 42 21.39 -10.05 -5.95
CA GLY A 42 21.90 -10.25 -4.58
C GLY A 42 21.30 -11.49 -3.95
N SER A 43 20.71 -11.35 -2.77
CA SER A 43 20.03 -12.43 -2.04
C SER A 43 18.51 -12.38 -2.13
N ALA A 44 17.94 -11.70 -3.14
CA ALA A 44 16.51 -11.47 -3.23
C ALA A 44 15.90 -11.58 -4.64
N VAL A 45 14.61 -11.90 -4.67
CA VAL A 45 13.72 -11.84 -5.83
C VAL A 45 12.46 -11.09 -5.42
N LEU A 46 12.10 -10.05 -6.16
CA LEU A 46 10.87 -9.29 -5.94
C LEU A 46 10.04 -9.28 -7.24
N ALA A 47 8.80 -9.72 -7.17
CA ALA A 47 7.83 -9.67 -8.25
C ALA A 47 6.62 -8.81 -7.87
N HIS A 48 6.03 -8.17 -8.87
CA HIS A 48 4.92 -7.24 -8.71
C HIS A 48 3.91 -7.39 -9.84
N GLU A 49 2.64 -7.38 -9.48
CA GLU A 49 1.49 -7.28 -10.39
C GLU A 49 0.83 -5.93 -10.16
N ARG A 50 0.79 -5.08 -11.19
CA ARG A 50 0.41 -3.67 -11.08
C ARG A 50 -1.03 -3.42 -11.49
N LEU A 51 -1.75 -2.70 -10.64
CA LEU A 51 -2.91 -1.90 -11.03
C LEU A 51 -2.49 -0.42 -11.01
N SER A 52 -2.58 0.25 -12.14
CA SER A 52 -1.99 1.58 -12.36
C SER A 52 -2.98 2.67 -11.96
N ILE A 53 -2.90 3.14 -10.72
CA ILE A 53 -3.78 4.18 -10.17
C ILE A 53 -3.12 5.57 -10.20
N VAL A 54 -1.89 5.68 -9.69
CA VAL A 54 -1.08 6.90 -9.68
C VAL A 54 0.13 6.71 -10.59
N ASP A 55 0.45 7.75 -11.37
CA ASP A 55 1.51 7.76 -12.39
C ASP A 55 1.51 6.51 -13.28
N PRO A 56 0.48 6.30 -14.13
CA PRO A 56 0.40 5.11 -14.98
C PRO A 56 1.61 4.92 -15.90
N LYS A 57 2.32 6.00 -16.25
CA LYS A 57 3.42 5.98 -17.23
C LYS A 57 4.75 5.50 -16.64
N SER A 58 5.16 5.98 -15.46
CA SER A 58 6.49 5.64 -14.90
C SER A 58 6.47 4.81 -13.61
N GLY A 59 5.32 4.54 -13.01
CA GLY A 59 5.24 3.79 -11.74
C GLY A 59 5.37 2.26 -11.82
N GLY A 60 6.06 1.72 -12.84
CA GLY A 60 6.33 0.28 -12.94
C GLY A 60 7.18 -0.21 -11.75
N GLN A 61 6.86 -1.38 -11.20
CA GLN A 61 7.53 -1.93 -10.01
C GLN A 61 8.10 -3.33 -10.25
N PRO A 62 9.19 -3.76 -9.60
CA PRO A 62 9.85 -3.13 -8.45
C PRO A 62 10.47 -1.75 -8.76
N LEU A 63 10.23 -0.79 -7.88
CA LEU A 63 10.89 0.51 -7.89
C LEU A 63 12.34 0.32 -7.47
N VAL A 64 13.27 0.94 -8.18
CA VAL A 64 14.69 0.87 -7.86
C VAL A 64 15.17 2.28 -7.53
N SER A 65 16.11 2.44 -6.61
CA SER A 65 16.71 3.75 -6.31
C SER A 65 17.67 4.23 -7.43
N PRO A 66 18.01 5.54 -7.48
CA PRO A 66 18.89 6.10 -8.52
C PRO A 66 20.23 5.40 -8.70
N ASP A 67 20.84 4.97 -7.59
CA ASP A 67 22.11 4.25 -7.53
C ASP A 67 21.96 2.74 -7.76
N GLY A 68 20.75 2.24 -7.96
CA GLY A 68 20.48 0.82 -8.19
C GLY A 68 20.52 -0.06 -6.93
N LYS A 69 20.76 0.51 -5.74
CA LYS A 69 21.06 -0.26 -4.52
C LYS A 69 19.83 -0.70 -3.74
N LEU A 70 18.73 0.05 -3.82
CA LEU A 70 17.49 -0.25 -3.12
C LEU A 70 16.43 -0.69 -4.12
N VAL A 71 15.70 -1.74 -3.78
CA VAL A 71 14.65 -2.33 -4.61
C VAL A 71 13.38 -2.49 -3.79
N LEU A 72 12.25 -2.03 -4.30
CA LEU A 72 11.01 -1.90 -3.54
C LEU A 72 9.81 -2.40 -4.35
N ALA A 73 9.02 -3.30 -3.78
CA ALA A 73 7.71 -3.68 -4.30
C ALA A 73 6.63 -3.32 -3.29
N VAL A 74 5.62 -2.55 -3.72
CA VAL A 74 4.57 -2.01 -2.86
C VAL A 74 3.20 -2.30 -3.47
N ASN A 75 2.29 -2.76 -2.62
CA ASN A 75 0.85 -2.69 -2.86
C ASN A 75 0.29 -1.67 -1.86
N GLY A 76 -0.16 -0.52 -2.33
CA GLY A 76 -0.61 0.55 -1.44
C GLY A 76 -0.66 1.91 -2.11
N GLU A 77 -1.01 2.91 -1.30
CA GLU A 77 -1.06 4.33 -1.63
C GLU A 77 -0.50 5.14 -0.45
N ILE A 78 0.47 6.01 -0.71
CA ILE A 78 1.07 6.92 0.26
C ILE A 78 0.52 8.33 0.05
N TYR A 79 -0.56 8.67 0.76
CA TYR A 79 -1.31 9.91 0.59
C TYR A 79 -0.50 11.18 0.87
N ASN A 80 0.54 11.12 1.71
CA ASN A 80 1.41 12.27 2.00
C ASN A 80 2.70 12.29 1.14
N HIS A 81 2.78 11.52 0.05
CA HIS A 81 4.00 11.43 -0.77
C HIS A 81 4.50 12.79 -1.28
N GLN A 82 3.61 13.74 -1.59
CA GLN A 82 4.00 15.07 -2.07
C GLN A 82 4.71 15.91 -1.01
N GLU A 83 4.25 15.81 0.24
CA GLU A 83 4.92 16.44 1.38
C GLU A 83 6.32 15.86 1.57
N ILE A 84 6.44 14.53 1.53
CA ILE A 84 7.73 13.85 1.64
C ILE A 84 8.65 14.26 0.49
N ARG A 85 8.18 14.27 -0.76
CA ARG A 85 8.94 14.73 -1.93
C ARG A 85 9.49 16.14 -1.77
N ARG A 86 8.70 17.07 -1.21
CA ARG A 86 9.17 18.44 -0.90
C ARG A 86 10.29 18.44 0.14
N ARG A 87 10.20 17.62 1.19
CA ARG A 87 11.24 17.51 2.24
C ARG A 87 12.56 16.91 1.73
N TYR A 88 12.49 16.03 0.73
CA TYR A 88 13.65 15.40 0.10
C TYR A 88 14.08 16.05 -1.22
N ALA A 89 13.52 17.21 -1.58
CA ALA A 89 13.95 17.97 -2.74
C ALA A 89 15.46 18.31 -2.63
N GLY A 90 16.23 17.97 -3.67
CA GLY A 90 17.69 18.13 -3.69
C GLY A 90 18.48 17.12 -2.86
N LYS A 91 17.81 16.20 -2.12
CA LYS A 91 18.45 15.13 -1.33
C LYS A 91 18.26 13.75 -1.94
N TYR A 92 17.15 13.53 -2.65
CA TYR A 92 16.85 12.29 -3.36
C TYR A 92 16.36 12.62 -4.77
N ASP A 93 16.98 11.99 -5.77
CA ASP A 93 16.60 12.15 -7.17
C ASP A 93 15.48 11.16 -7.52
N PHE A 94 14.23 11.61 -7.45
CA PHE A 94 13.07 10.76 -7.73
C PHE A 94 12.99 10.44 -9.22
N ARG A 95 12.91 9.15 -9.57
CA ARG A 95 12.87 8.66 -10.95
C ARG A 95 11.47 8.48 -11.50
N THR A 96 10.47 8.46 -10.64
CA THR A 96 9.07 8.22 -11.01
C THR A 96 8.15 9.25 -10.35
N GLY A 97 6.91 9.34 -10.85
CA GLY A 97 5.81 10.05 -10.19
C GLY A 97 5.08 9.20 -9.15
N SER A 98 5.41 7.92 -9.03
CA SER A 98 4.78 6.98 -8.09
C SER A 98 4.80 7.52 -6.66
N ASP A 99 3.65 7.51 -5.99
CA ASP A 99 3.51 7.86 -4.59
C ASP A 99 4.39 6.97 -3.69
N CYS A 100 4.59 5.71 -4.08
CA CYS A 100 5.34 4.71 -3.33
C CYS A 100 6.87 4.92 -3.33
N GLU A 101 7.43 5.71 -4.26
CA GLU A 101 8.90 5.90 -4.35
C GLU A 101 9.48 6.64 -3.13
N VAL A 102 8.65 7.39 -2.40
CA VAL A 102 9.07 8.10 -1.18
C VAL A 102 9.57 7.17 -0.08
N ILE A 103 9.17 5.90 -0.10
CA ILE A 103 9.68 4.87 0.79
C ILE A 103 11.19 4.66 0.59
N LEU A 104 11.68 4.70 -0.66
CA LEU A 104 13.12 4.57 -0.94
C LEU A 104 13.92 5.75 -0.39
N ALA A 105 13.37 6.97 -0.51
CA ALA A 105 14.00 8.18 0.01
C ALA A 105 14.07 8.15 1.55
N LEU A 106 12.97 7.78 2.19
CA LEU A 106 12.88 7.66 3.65
C LEU A 106 13.78 6.55 4.20
N TYR A 107 13.77 5.36 3.60
CA TYR A 107 14.63 4.25 4.04
C TYR A 107 16.12 4.60 3.91
N ARG A 108 16.53 5.30 2.82
CA ARG A 108 17.92 5.73 2.66
C ARG A 108 18.38 6.67 3.79
N ASP A 109 17.50 7.55 4.25
CA ASP A 109 17.79 8.55 5.28
C ASP A 109 17.71 7.98 6.70
N LYS A 110 16.76 7.06 6.95
CA LYS A 110 16.37 6.65 8.31
C LYS A 110 16.44 5.15 8.58
N GLY A 111 16.86 4.33 7.62
CA GLY A 111 16.84 2.88 7.76
C GLY A 111 15.41 2.36 8.00
N PRO A 112 15.17 1.49 9.00
CA PRO A 112 13.83 0.95 9.28
C PRO A 112 12.89 1.91 10.03
N ASP A 113 13.38 3.05 10.55
CA ASP A 113 12.65 3.88 11.53
C ASP A 113 11.71 4.94 10.91
N PHE A 114 11.43 4.87 9.61
CA PHE A 114 10.61 5.89 8.91
C PHE A 114 9.11 5.61 8.87
N LEU A 115 8.65 4.43 9.32
CA LEU A 115 7.28 3.96 9.06
C LEU A 115 6.19 4.92 9.60
N GLU A 116 6.45 5.59 10.72
CA GLU A 116 5.56 6.61 11.31
C GLU A 116 5.40 7.88 10.45
N GLU A 117 6.25 8.08 9.45
CA GLU A 117 6.13 9.21 8.51
C GLU A 117 5.20 8.93 7.34
N LEU A 118 4.80 7.67 7.15
CA LEU A 118 3.89 7.29 6.07
C LEU A 118 2.44 7.53 6.50
N SER A 119 1.74 8.39 5.77
CA SER A 119 0.29 8.46 5.80
C SER A 119 -0.24 7.71 4.59
N GLY A 120 -0.74 6.49 4.80
CA GLY A 120 -1.10 5.62 3.69
C GLY A 120 -1.69 4.29 4.10
N ILE A 121 -2.09 3.53 3.10
CA ILE A 121 -2.39 2.09 3.22
C ILE A 121 -1.35 1.37 2.37
N PHE A 122 -0.67 0.38 2.93
CA PHE A 122 0.47 -0.24 2.25
C PHE A 122 0.82 -1.60 2.82
N ALA A 123 1.32 -2.44 1.92
CA ALA A 123 2.19 -3.55 2.24
C ALA A 123 3.37 -3.47 1.28
N PHE A 124 4.60 -3.54 1.79
CA PHE A 124 5.78 -3.49 0.94
C PHE A 124 6.86 -4.47 1.36
N ALA A 125 7.71 -4.79 0.39
CA ALA A 125 8.97 -5.49 0.59
C ALA A 125 10.08 -4.66 -0.05
N LEU A 126 11.12 -4.34 0.72
CA LEU A 126 12.29 -3.58 0.31
C LEU A 126 13.54 -4.44 0.49
N TYR A 127 14.41 -4.46 -0.51
CA TYR A 127 15.74 -5.07 -0.45
C TYR A 127 16.81 -3.99 -0.61
N ASP A 128 17.81 -4.03 0.27
CA ASP A 128 18.99 -3.18 0.28
C ASP A 128 20.20 -4.04 -0.13
N ALA A 129 20.61 -3.92 -1.39
CA ALA A 129 21.68 -4.71 -1.97
C ALA A 129 23.07 -4.30 -1.46
N GLU A 130 23.23 -3.11 -0.88
CA GLU A 130 24.51 -2.67 -0.33
C GLU A 130 24.77 -3.30 1.04
N LYS A 131 23.72 -3.46 1.84
CA LYS A 131 23.82 -4.07 3.17
C LYS A 131 23.49 -5.57 3.18
N ASP A 132 22.95 -6.07 2.07
CA ASP A 132 22.36 -7.41 1.94
C ASP A 132 21.26 -7.66 3.00
N GLU A 133 20.32 -6.72 3.07
CA GLU A 133 19.24 -6.72 4.06
C GLU A 133 17.89 -6.50 3.40
N PHE A 134 16.81 -6.91 4.08
CA PHE A 134 15.45 -6.60 3.62
C PHE A 134 14.55 -6.14 4.75
N LEU A 135 13.59 -5.29 4.39
CA LEU A 135 12.57 -4.73 5.25
C LEU A 135 11.20 -5.01 4.63
N ILE A 136 10.32 -5.67 5.40
CA ILE A 136 8.92 -5.88 5.04
C ILE A 136 8.09 -5.11 6.05
N ALA A 137 7.09 -4.36 5.61
CA ALA A 137 6.18 -3.69 6.53
C ALA A 137 4.75 -3.63 5.99
N ARG A 138 3.82 -3.51 6.93
CA ARG A 138 2.39 -3.43 6.68
C ARG A 138 1.80 -2.24 7.44
N ASP A 139 0.82 -1.60 6.83
CA ASP A 139 0.14 -0.39 7.34
C ASP A 139 -0.48 -0.59 8.73
N PRO A 140 -0.77 0.52 9.46
CA PRO A 140 -1.13 0.51 10.88
C PRO A 140 -2.20 -0.50 11.30
N ILE A 141 -3.24 -0.66 10.46
CA ILE A 141 -4.42 -1.47 10.77
C ILE A 141 -4.63 -2.61 9.77
N GLY A 142 -3.70 -2.79 8.84
CA GLY A 142 -3.67 -3.91 7.91
C GLY A 142 -4.70 -3.83 6.80
N VAL A 143 -5.00 -2.62 6.31
CA VAL A 143 -5.91 -2.40 5.18
C VAL A 143 -5.44 -3.19 3.96
N ILE A 144 -4.12 -3.19 3.70
CA ILE A 144 -3.54 -3.98 2.62
C ILE A 144 -3.18 -5.38 3.13
N PRO A 145 -3.59 -6.47 2.44
CA PRO A 145 -3.24 -7.82 2.86
C PRO A 145 -1.77 -8.15 2.59
N LEU A 146 -1.16 -8.88 3.52
CA LEU A 146 0.20 -9.39 3.43
C LEU A 146 0.36 -10.66 4.26
N TYR A 147 1.13 -11.61 3.74
CA TYR A 147 1.49 -12.88 4.37
C TYR A 147 2.98 -13.08 4.28
N ILE A 148 3.56 -13.75 5.27
CA ILE A 148 4.96 -14.11 5.34
C ILE A 148 5.11 -15.63 5.47
N GLY A 149 6.14 -16.19 4.87
CA GLY A 149 6.45 -17.61 4.90
C GLY A 149 7.93 -17.87 5.08
N PHE A 150 8.26 -19.08 5.51
CA PHE A 150 9.62 -19.48 5.89
C PHE A 150 9.90 -20.91 5.43
N ASP A 151 11.14 -21.15 4.98
CA ASP A 151 11.73 -22.48 4.88
C ASP A 151 12.83 -22.60 5.94
N ASP A 152 12.66 -23.46 6.93
CA ASP A 152 13.59 -23.56 8.06
C ASP A 152 14.88 -24.30 7.63
N ALA A 153 14.82 -25.13 6.58
CA ALA A 153 15.97 -25.88 6.06
C ALA A 153 17.06 -25.01 5.42
N ASP A 154 16.69 -23.90 4.78
CA ASP A 154 17.62 -23.02 4.06
C ASP A 154 17.46 -21.53 4.40
N GLY A 155 16.60 -21.19 5.35
CA GLY A 155 16.44 -19.85 5.89
C GLY A 155 15.73 -18.87 4.96
N LYS A 156 15.15 -19.33 3.84
CA LYS A 156 14.42 -18.47 2.91
C LYS A 156 13.21 -17.83 3.58
N VAL A 157 13.03 -16.55 3.31
CA VAL A 157 11.84 -15.79 3.74
C VAL A 157 11.03 -15.42 2.51
N TYR A 158 9.75 -15.71 2.55
CA TYR A 158 8.79 -15.44 1.50
C TYR A 158 7.82 -14.38 1.97
N VAL A 159 7.37 -13.52 1.06
CA VAL A 159 6.28 -12.57 1.32
C VAL A 159 5.34 -12.55 0.14
N ALA A 160 4.04 -12.46 0.39
CA ALA A 160 3.07 -12.26 -0.68
C ALA A 160 1.80 -11.54 -0.22
N SER A 161 1.14 -10.81 -1.11
CA SER A 161 -0.11 -10.11 -0.78
C SER A 161 -1.26 -11.05 -0.41
N GLU A 162 -1.26 -12.30 -0.90
CA GLU A 162 -2.31 -13.27 -0.60
C GLU A 162 -1.71 -14.65 -0.33
N LEU A 163 -2.31 -15.38 0.61
CA LEU A 163 -1.86 -16.68 1.07
C LEU A 163 -1.64 -17.69 -0.07
N LYS A 164 -2.50 -17.70 -1.09
CA LYS A 164 -2.42 -18.65 -2.20
C LYS A 164 -1.12 -18.59 -3.00
N ALA A 165 -0.40 -17.47 -2.95
CA ALA A 165 0.94 -17.38 -3.54
C ALA A 165 2.00 -18.15 -2.74
N LEU A 166 1.81 -18.33 -1.42
CA LEU A 166 2.74 -19.05 -0.53
C LEU A 166 2.40 -20.54 -0.39
N GLU A 167 1.13 -20.90 -0.55
CA GLU A 167 0.66 -22.28 -0.42
C GLU A 167 1.46 -23.26 -1.33
N GLY A 168 2.05 -24.28 -0.69
CA GLY A 168 2.89 -25.29 -1.34
C GLY A 168 4.25 -24.78 -1.82
N ARG A 169 4.68 -23.58 -1.38
CA ARG A 169 5.94 -22.94 -1.79
C ARG A 169 6.92 -22.75 -0.63
N CYS A 170 6.44 -22.77 0.61
CA CYS A 170 7.26 -22.74 1.81
C CYS A 170 6.73 -23.70 2.90
N GLU A 171 7.60 -24.08 3.84
CA GLU A 171 7.28 -25.02 4.92
C GLU A 171 6.21 -24.50 5.88
N ARG A 172 6.30 -23.23 6.26
CA ARG A 172 5.30 -22.56 7.12
C ARG A 172 5.01 -21.15 6.64
N TYR A 173 3.80 -20.67 6.93
CA TYR A 173 3.36 -19.33 6.58
C TYR A 173 2.31 -18.82 7.57
N GLU A 174 2.22 -17.51 7.70
CA GLU A 174 1.29 -16.81 8.59
C GLU A 174 0.88 -15.45 8.02
N PRO A 175 -0.25 -14.87 8.46
CA PRO A 175 -0.55 -13.47 8.18
C PRO A 175 0.55 -12.55 8.71
N PHE A 176 0.99 -11.60 7.90
CA PHE A 176 1.90 -10.56 8.38
C PHE A 176 1.09 -9.56 9.21
N LEU A 177 1.47 -9.32 10.47
CA LEU A 177 0.65 -8.55 11.41
C LEU A 177 0.47 -7.07 10.99
N PRO A 178 -0.73 -6.49 11.16
CA PRO A 178 -0.98 -5.05 11.01
C PRO A 178 -0.07 -4.18 11.88
N GLY A 179 0.45 -3.07 11.35
CA GLY A 179 1.30 -2.14 12.12
C GLY A 179 2.62 -2.76 12.61
N HIS A 180 3.11 -3.79 11.92
CA HIS A 180 4.40 -4.43 12.18
C HIS A 180 5.35 -4.28 10.99
N LEU A 181 6.64 -4.49 11.29
CA LEU A 181 7.72 -4.64 10.34
C LEU A 181 8.45 -5.96 10.60
N TYR A 182 9.12 -6.49 9.59
CA TYR A 182 10.11 -7.55 9.70
C TYR A 182 11.38 -7.04 9.04
N TRP A 183 12.48 -6.96 9.80
CA TRP A 183 13.78 -6.52 9.30
C TRP A 183 14.77 -7.67 9.45
N SER A 184 15.51 -7.99 8.38
CA SER A 184 16.37 -9.17 8.35
C SER A 184 17.48 -9.17 9.40
N ARG A 185 17.92 -8.00 9.90
CA ARG A 185 18.90 -7.90 10.98
C ARG A 185 18.36 -8.27 12.35
N GLU A 186 17.06 -8.06 12.56
CA GLU A 186 16.36 -8.38 13.80
C GLU A 186 15.12 -9.21 13.49
N PRO A 187 15.30 -10.49 13.08
CA PRO A 187 14.19 -11.34 12.65
C PRO A 187 13.05 -11.42 13.66
N GLY A 188 11.83 -11.40 13.14
CA GLY A 188 10.59 -11.41 13.91
C GLY A 188 9.75 -10.17 13.65
N MET A 189 8.43 -10.31 13.70
CA MET A 189 7.52 -9.17 13.51
C MET A 189 7.62 -8.21 14.71
N LYS A 190 8.05 -6.98 14.46
CA LYS A 190 8.15 -5.90 15.45
C LYS A 190 7.06 -4.87 15.21
N ARG A 191 6.29 -4.54 16.24
CA ARG A 191 5.26 -3.50 16.16
C ARG A 191 5.94 -2.13 16.05
N TRP A 192 5.56 -1.35 15.04
CA TRP A 192 6.01 0.04 14.90
C TRP A 192 4.88 1.03 15.20
N TYR A 193 3.62 0.63 15.01
CA TYR A 193 2.48 1.51 15.22
C TYR A 193 1.91 1.35 16.63
N THR A 194 2.04 2.39 17.46
CA THR A 194 1.43 2.46 18.79
C THR A 194 0.78 3.82 18.99
N ARG A 195 -0.38 3.86 19.64
CA ARG A 195 -1.08 5.11 19.97
C ARG A 195 -1.58 5.06 21.41
N ASP A 196 -1.65 6.21 22.03
CA ASP A 196 -2.17 6.40 23.38
C ASP A 196 -3.60 5.86 23.53
N TRP A 197 -4.46 6.12 22.54
CA TRP A 197 -5.86 5.68 22.52
C TRP A 197 -6.08 4.17 22.48
N MET A 198 -5.02 3.37 22.35
CA MET A 198 -5.09 1.91 22.52
C MET A 198 -5.36 1.53 23.98
N GLU A 199 -5.09 2.44 24.93
CA GLU A 199 -5.38 2.27 26.35
C GLU A 199 -6.54 3.19 26.79
N PHE A 200 -7.58 2.63 27.39
CA PHE A 200 -8.77 3.39 27.78
C PHE A 200 -8.45 4.55 28.74
N ASP A 201 -7.56 4.32 29.71
CA ASP A 201 -7.19 5.33 30.70
C ASP A 201 -6.52 6.56 30.08
N ALA A 202 -5.89 6.43 28.91
CA ALA A 202 -5.31 7.57 28.19
C ALA A 202 -6.37 8.48 27.53
N VAL A 203 -7.61 8.00 27.34
CA VAL A 203 -8.66 8.73 26.59
C VAL A 203 -9.95 8.97 27.36
N ARG A 204 -10.12 8.35 28.54
CA ARG A 204 -11.36 8.37 29.33
C ARG A 204 -11.94 9.76 29.66
N TYR A 205 -11.10 10.80 29.66
CA TYR A 205 -11.50 12.18 29.96
C TYR A 205 -11.29 13.14 28.78
N ASN A 206 -10.99 12.61 27.58
CA ASN A 206 -10.80 13.45 26.41
C ASN A 206 -12.11 14.14 26.03
N ALA A 207 -12.02 15.43 25.71
CA ALA A 207 -13.17 16.17 25.18
C ALA A 207 -13.50 15.68 23.76
N ALA A 208 -14.80 15.60 23.45
CA ALA A 208 -15.28 15.27 22.11
C ALA A 208 -15.72 16.54 21.35
N SER A 209 -15.38 16.63 20.07
CA SER A 209 -15.77 17.75 19.20
C SER A 209 -16.30 17.23 17.88
N VAL A 210 -17.61 17.43 17.64
CA VAL A 210 -18.27 17.08 16.36
C VAL A 210 -17.62 17.82 15.20
N LEU A 211 -17.21 19.07 15.40
CA LEU A 211 -16.53 19.86 14.38
C LEU A 211 -15.17 19.26 14.04
N SER A 212 -14.40 18.85 15.05
CA SER A 212 -13.09 18.23 14.84
C SER A 212 -13.22 16.92 14.06
N VAL A 213 -14.16 16.05 14.43
CA VAL A 213 -14.44 14.79 13.71
C VAL A 213 -14.83 15.07 12.25
N ARG A 214 -15.70 16.06 12.01
CA ARG A 214 -16.11 16.46 10.66
C ARG A 214 -14.91 16.89 9.80
N VAL A 215 -14.05 17.76 10.34
CA VAL A 215 -12.88 18.27 9.60
C VAL A 215 -11.90 17.13 9.29
N VAL A 216 -11.52 16.31 10.27
CA VAL A 216 -10.56 15.24 10.02
C VAL A 216 -11.09 14.17 9.07
N LEU A 217 -12.39 13.88 9.10
CA LEU A 217 -13.03 12.95 8.14
C LEU A 217 -13.04 13.55 6.73
N MET A 218 -13.38 14.84 6.59
CA MET A 218 -13.33 15.52 5.30
C MET A 218 -11.92 15.52 4.71
N ASP A 219 -10.91 15.82 5.54
CA ASP A 219 -9.52 15.80 5.11
C ASP A 219 -9.03 14.39 4.77
N ALA A 220 -9.47 13.37 5.50
CA ALA A 220 -9.17 11.97 5.20
C ALA A 220 -9.72 11.58 3.82
N VAL A 221 -11.02 11.78 3.59
CA VAL A 221 -11.65 11.47 2.30
C VAL A 221 -10.98 12.24 1.18
N LYS A 222 -10.73 13.55 1.35
CA LYS A 222 -10.04 14.35 0.34
C LYS A 222 -8.68 13.74 -0.05
N ARG A 223 -7.87 13.31 0.92
CA ARG A 223 -6.57 12.66 0.67
C ARG A 223 -6.70 11.34 -0.11
N GLN A 224 -7.77 10.59 0.12
CA GLN A 224 -8.02 9.28 -0.50
C GLN A 224 -8.57 9.38 -1.94
N LEU A 225 -8.87 10.58 -2.43
CA LEU A 225 -9.27 10.81 -3.83
C LEU A 225 -8.05 11.01 -4.76
N MET A 226 -6.83 10.79 -4.27
CA MET A 226 -5.59 10.81 -5.05
C MET A 226 -5.63 9.71 -6.14
N SER A 227 -5.79 10.10 -7.40
CA SER A 227 -5.89 9.16 -8.52
C SER A 227 -5.67 9.82 -9.89
N ASP A 228 -4.90 9.18 -10.77
CA ASP A 228 -4.78 9.58 -12.18
C ASP A 228 -5.77 8.83 -13.09
N VAL A 229 -6.66 8.00 -12.52
CA VAL A 229 -7.66 7.21 -13.24
C VAL A 229 -9.07 7.46 -12.68
N PRO A 230 -10.15 7.15 -13.42
CA PRO A 230 -11.50 7.26 -12.89
C PRO A 230 -11.70 6.37 -11.67
N TYR A 231 -12.35 6.92 -10.65
CA TYR A 231 -12.75 6.21 -9.44
C TYR A 231 -14.26 6.34 -9.19
N GLY A 232 -14.77 5.56 -8.24
CA GLY A 232 -16.17 5.58 -7.83
C GLY A 232 -16.32 5.30 -6.34
N VAL A 233 -17.56 5.38 -5.87
CA VAL A 233 -17.91 5.12 -4.46
C VAL A 233 -18.87 3.95 -4.35
N LEU A 234 -18.70 3.16 -3.29
CA LEU A 234 -19.66 2.13 -2.92
C LEU A 234 -20.72 2.75 -2.02
N LEU A 235 -21.98 2.73 -2.45
CA LEU A 235 -23.09 3.41 -1.80
C LEU A 235 -24.18 2.39 -1.43
N SER A 236 -24.29 2.08 -0.13
CA SER A 236 -25.33 1.19 0.39
C SER A 236 -26.60 1.93 0.84
N GLY A 237 -26.54 3.26 0.96
CA GLY A 237 -27.60 4.07 1.58
C GLY A 237 -27.59 4.06 3.12
N GLY A 238 -26.66 3.32 3.74
CA GLY A 238 -26.36 3.43 5.16
C GLY A 238 -25.56 4.71 5.46
N LEU A 239 -25.45 5.08 6.75
CA LEU A 239 -24.81 6.33 7.18
C LEU A 239 -23.38 6.46 6.64
N ASP A 240 -22.55 5.43 6.83
CA ASP A 240 -21.12 5.50 6.54
C ASP A 240 -20.85 5.73 5.05
N SER A 241 -21.42 4.87 4.19
CA SER A 241 -21.24 4.97 2.74
C SER A 241 -21.83 6.26 2.17
N SER A 242 -22.92 6.76 2.75
CA SER A 242 -23.56 8.01 2.36
C SER A 242 -22.70 9.23 2.72
N VAL A 243 -22.12 9.25 3.92
CA VAL A 243 -21.23 10.33 4.36
C VAL A 243 -19.96 10.36 3.51
N ILE A 244 -19.33 9.21 3.26
CA ILE A 244 -18.14 9.13 2.40
C ILE A 244 -18.48 9.58 0.98
N SER A 245 -19.61 9.13 0.41
CA SER A 245 -20.04 9.52 -0.94
C SER A 245 -20.31 11.02 -1.05
N ALA A 246 -20.99 11.62 -0.07
CA ALA A 246 -21.27 13.05 -0.05
C ALA A 246 -19.99 13.90 0.07
N ILE A 247 -19.03 13.47 0.89
CA ILE A 247 -17.75 14.15 1.02
C ILE A 247 -16.92 13.98 -0.26
N ALA A 248 -16.88 12.78 -0.84
CA ALA A 248 -16.18 12.52 -2.10
C ALA A 248 -16.73 13.41 -3.23
N GLU A 249 -18.06 13.51 -3.36
CA GLU A 249 -18.70 14.38 -4.37
C GLU A 249 -18.38 15.86 -4.16
N LYS A 250 -18.25 16.31 -2.90
CA LYS A 250 -17.84 17.68 -2.60
C LYS A 250 -16.46 18.02 -3.18
N TYR A 251 -15.56 17.04 -3.30
CA TYR A 251 -14.18 17.25 -3.76
C TYR A 251 -13.92 16.69 -5.18
N SER A 252 -14.83 15.91 -5.75
CA SER A 252 -14.67 15.18 -7.02
C SER A 252 -14.41 16.10 -8.23
N ALA A 253 -14.86 17.36 -8.18
CA ALA A 253 -14.71 18.31 -9.26
C ALA A 253 -13.26 18.79 -9.50
N MET A 254 -12.37 18.63 -8.52
CA MET A 254 -11.00 19.18 -8.54
C MET A 254 -9.96 18.06 -8.38
N ARG A 255 -8.79 18.22 -9.00
CA ARG A 255 -7.67 17.26 -8.88
C ARG A 255 -7.01 17.35 -7.51
N ILE A 256 -6.85 16.23 -6.82
CA ILE A 256 -6.19 16.25 -5.51
C ILE A 256 -4.67 16.31 -5.68
N GLU A 257 -4.15 15.77 -6.77
CA GLU A 257 -2.71 15.63 -7.03
C GLU A 257 -2.01 16.96 -7.31
N ASP A 258 -2.73 18.05 -7.57
CA ASP A 258 -2.16 19.37 -7.82
C ASP A 258 -2.60 20.44 -6.82
N ASP A 259 -2.97 20.02 -5.60
CA ASP A 259 -3.55 20.85 -4.55
C ASP A 259 -4.91 21.46 -4.94
N SER A 260 -5.74 20.75 -5.71
CA SER A 260 -7.06 21.24 -6.14
C SER A 260 -6.98 22.50 -7.01
N ARG A 261 -5.93 22.62 -7.84
CA ARG A 261 -5.72 23.77 -8.73
C ARG A 261 -6.39 23.59 -10.08
N THR A 262 -6.50 22.37 -10.58
CA THR A 262 -7.17 22.08 -11.86
C THR A 262 -8.40 21.19 -11.69
N ARG A 263 -9.28 21.20 -12.69
CA ARG A 263 -10.47 20.35 -12.71
C ARG A 263 -10.08 18.89 -12.92
N ALA A 264 -10.81 17.98 -12.27
CA ALA A 264 -10.66 16.56 -12.51
C ALA A 264 -10.91 16.23 -13.99
N TRP A 265 -10.11 15.32 -14.54
CA TRP A 265 -10.28 14.81 -15.91
C TRP A 265 -11.65 14.15 -16.11
N TRP A 266 -12.18 13.57 -15.04
CA TRP A 266 -13.48 12.93 -14.99
C TRP A 266 -14.27 13.45 -13.77
N PRO A 267 -14.94 14.60 -13.87
CA PRO A 267 -15.56 15.26 -12.71
C PRO A 267 -16.85 14.58 -12.24
N ARG A 268 -17.30 13.52 -12.92
CA ARG A 268 -18.52 12.80 -12.57
C ARG A 268 -18.18 11.66 -11.63
N LEU A 269 -18.62 11.75 -10.37
CA LEU A 269 -18.54 10.65 -9.43
C LEU A 269 -19.59 9.58 -9.77
N HIS A 270 -19.14 8.34 -9.95
CA HIS A 270 -20.03 7.20 -10.13
C HIS A 270 -20.20 6.46 -8.80
N SER A 271 -21.45 6.29 -8.37
CA SER A 271 -21.81 5.48 -7.20
C SER A 271 -22.32 4.10 -7.62
N PHE A 272 -21.99 3.07 -6.83
CA PHE A 272 -22.36 1.68 -7.09
C PHE A 272 -23.02 1.07 -5.86
N ALA A 273 -24.15 0.39 -6.07
CA ALA A 273 -24.88 -0.36 -5.06
C ALA A 273 -25.12 -1.79 -5.56
N VAL A 274 -25.09 -2.76 -4.66
CA VAL A 274 -25.32 -4.18 -4.99
C VAL A 274 -26.35 -4.77 -4.03
N GLY A 275 -27.26 -5.59 -4.55
CA GLY A 275 -28.31 -6.22 -3.77
C GLY A 275 -29.29 -6.97 -4.67
N LEU A 276 -30.13 -7.81 -4.07
CA LEU A 276 -31.23 -8.45 -4.80
C LEU A 276 -32.22 -7.41 -5.31
N LYS A 277 -32.92 -7.71 -6.41
CA LYS A 277 -33.98 -6.85 -6.94
C LYS A 277 -35.03 -6.57 -5.86
N GLY A 278 -35.25 -5.29 -5.53
CA GLY A 278 -36.18 -4.87 -4.49
C GLY A 278 -35.59 -4.81 -3.07
N ALA A 279 -34.29 -5.05 -2.90
CA ALA A 279 -33.64 -4.94 -1.60
C ALA A 279 -33.74 -3.50 -1.04
N PRO A 280 -33.99 -3.33 0.28
CA PRO A 280 -34.13 -2.02 0.90
C PRO A 280 -32.89 -1.14 0.72
N ASP A 281 -31.69 -1.73 0.76
CA ASP A 281 -30.43 -1.01 0.55
C ASP A 281 -30.35 -0.35 -0.82
N LEU A 282 -30.87 -0.99 -1.88
CA LEU A 282 -30.90 -0.39 -3.21
C LEU A 282 -31.81 0.83 -3.28
N ALA A 283 -32.94 0.81 -2.55
CA ALA A 283 -33.85 1.95 -2.46
C ALA A 283 -33.22 3.10 -1.66
N LYS A 284 -32.48 2.79 -0.58
CA LYS A 284 -31.76 3.79 0.23
C LYS A 284 -30.57 4.37 -0.52
N ALA A 285 -29.78 3.55 -1.21
CA ALA A 285 -28.69 4.01 -2.05
C ALA A 285 -29.19 4.97 -3.15
N ARG A 286 -30.34 4.66 -3.77
CA ARG A 286 -30.98 5.53 -4.77
C ARG A 286 -31.52 6.84 -4.21
N LEU A 287 -31.85 6.90 -2.91
CA LEU A 287 -32.25 8.15 -2.25
C LEU A 287 -31.06 9.09 -2.01
N VAL A 288 -29.87 8.53 -1.82
CA VAL A 288 -28.63 9.29 -1.56
C VAL A 288 -27.95 9.72 -2.85
N ALA A 289 -28.01 8.89 -3.90
CA ALA A 289 -27.53 9.18 -5.25
C ALA A 289 -28.40 10.23 -5.96
#